data_AF-A0AA51QCW7-F1
#
_entry.id   AF-A0AA51QCW7-F1
#
_cell.length_a   1.000
_cell.length_b   1.000
_cell.length_c   1.000
_cell.angle_alpha   90.00
_cell.angle_beta   90.00
_cell.angle_gamma   90.00
#
_symmetry.space_group_name_H-M   'P 1'
#
loop_
_entity.id
_entity.type
_entity.pdbx_description
1 polymer ?
#
loop_
_entity_poly.entity_id
_entity_poly.type
_entity_poly.pdbx_seq_one_letter_code
_entity_poly.pdbx_strand_id
1 'polypeptide(L)'
;MDFVLYFLLGCLISILSGFFGVGGGFILTPVLLLIGFSPISAIITSLFFTVGTSFSGIFAHIRLKNIVWRQGIILGISGIASTLAAPIRFLYG
;
A
#
# COMPACT_ATOMS: atom_id res chain seq x y z
N MET A 1 28.50 -10.53 8.09
CA MET A 1 27.39 -11.10 8.89
C MET A 1 26.12 -10.25 8.79
N ASP A 2 26.22 -9.15 8.04
CA ASP A 2 25.28 -8.02 8.02
C ASP A 2 24.15 -8.26 7.01
N PHE A 3 24.44 -9.01 5.93
CA PHE A 3 23.45 -9.46 4.95
C PHE A 3 22.32 -10.30 5.56
N VAL A 4 22.66 -11.22 6.48
CA VAL A 4 21.67 -12.06 7.17
C VAL A 4 20.77 -11.19 8.05
N LEU A 5 21.33 -10.17 8.68
CA LEU A 5 20.63 -9.24 9.57
C LEU A 5 19.67 -8.33 8.78
N TYR A 6 20.11 -7.77 7.65
CA TYR A 6 19.25 -6.99 6.75
C TYR A 6 18.12 -7.84 6.14
N PHE A 7 18.39 -9.10 5.82
CA PHE A 7 17.38 -10.02 5.31
C PHE A 7 16.31 -10.33 6.36
N LEU A 8 16.71 -10.64 7.60
CA LEU A 8 15.79 -10.88 8.72
C LEU A 8 14.93 -9.65 9.03
N LEU A 9 15.53 -8.46 9.07
CA LEU A 9 14.81 -7.20 9.26
C LEU A 9 13.80 -6.96 8.14
N GLY A 10 14.21 -7.13 6.87
CA GLY A 10 13.33 -7.00 5.71
C GLY A 10 12.14 -7.96 5.78
N CYS A 11 12.38 -9.23 6.11
CA CYS A 11 11.33 -10.23 6.29
C CYS A 11 10.35 -9.82 7.40
N LEU A 12 10.86 -9.38 8.55
CA LEU A 12 10.05 -9.02 9.70
C LEU A 12 9.19 -7.79 9.38
N ILE A 13 9.76 -6.76 8.75
CA ILE A 13 9.04 -5.56 8.31
C ILE A 13 7.96 -5.93 7.28
N SER A 14 8.25 -6.81 6.32
CA SER A 14 7.26 -7.26 5.32
C SER A 14 6.13 -8.08 5.93
N ILE A 15 6.41 -8.93 6.92
CA ILE A 15 5.38 -9.68 7.64
C ILE A 15 4.46 -8.73 8.41
N LEU A 16 5.03 -7.77 9.18
CA LEU A 16 4.20 -6.78 9.87
C LEU A 16 3.39 -5.95 8.88
N SER A 17 4.00 -5.47 7.79
CA SER A 17 3.31 -4.70 6.76
C SER A 17 2.17 -5.47 6.11
N GLY A 18 2.37 -6.75 5.83
CA GLY A 18 1.34 -7.65 5.31
C GLY A 18 0.22 -7.91 6.33
N PHE A 19 0.56 -8.02 7.61
CA PHE A 19 -0.40 -8.26 8.69
C PHE A 19 -1.36 -7.08 8.90
N PHE A 20 -0.87 -5.84 8.80
CA PHE A 20 -1.74 -4.66 8.90
C PHE A 20 -2.66 -4.47 7.68
N GLY A 21 -2.45 -5.18 6.57
CA GLY A 21 -3.33 -5.12 5.39
C GLY A 21 -3.36 -3.78 4.66
N VAL A 22 -2.48 -2.82 5.00
CA VAL A 22 -2.48 -1.45 4.45
C VAL A 22 -1.73 -1.36 3.11
N GLY A 23 -1.20 -2.48 2.61
CA GLY A 23 -0.55 -2.53 1.30
C GLY A 23 0.75 -1.75 1.23
N GLY A 24 1.70 -1.95 2.17
CA GLY A 24 3.10 -1.55 2.03
C GLY A 24 3.44 -0.05 2.08
N GLY A 25 2.67 0.79 1.38
CA GLY A 25 2.91 2.21 1.15
C GLY A 25 2.87 3.05 2.42
N PHE A 26 2.10 2.61 3.43
CA PHE A 26 2.07 3.25 4.75
C PHE A 26 3.42 3.24 5.45
N ILE A 27 4.21 2.16 5.29
CA ILE A 27 5.56 2.07 5.87
C ILE A 27 6.59 2.63 4.89
N LEU A 28 6.41 2.37 3.58
CA LEU A 28 7.37 2.76 2.56
C LEU A 28 7.50 4.30 2.45
N THR A 29 6.40 5.05 2.48
CA THR A 29 6.43 6.52 2.35
C THR A 29 7.26 7.21 3.45
N PRO A 30 7.01 6.98 4.76
CA PRO A 30 7.81 7.59 5.82
C PRO A 30 9.25 7.09 5.83
N VAL A 31 9.50 5.82 5.47
CA VAL A 31 10.87 5.30 5.37
C VAL A 31 11.66 6.02 4.27
N LEU A 32 11.08 6.25 3.09
CA LEU A 32 11.76 7.03 2.04
C LEU A 32 12.02 8.48 2.48
N LEU A 33 11.06 9.10 3.18
CA LEU A 33 11.25 10.45 3.73
C LEU A 33 12.41 10.49 4.74
N LEU A 34 12.51 9.51 5.63
CA LEU A 34 13.60 9.41 6.61
C LEU A 34 14.98 9.18 5.96
N ILE A 35 15.01 8.50 4.81
CA ILE A 35 16.23 8.29 4.01
C ILE A 35 16.63 9.58 3.24
N GLY A 36 15.79 10.62 3.24
CA GLY A 36 16.08 11.91 2.63
C GLY A 36 15.60 12.04 1.18
N PHE A 37 14.69 11.17 0.72
CA PHE A 37 14.02 11.37 -0.57
C PHE A 37 13.11 12.60 -0.52
N SER A 38 12.98 13.28 -1.68
CA SER A 38 12.00 14.35 -1.84
C SER A 38 10.59 13.83 -1.56
N PRO A 39 9.71 14.60 -0.89
CA PRO A 39 8.35 14.16 -0.57
C PRO A 39 7.56 13.70 -1.79
N ILE A 40 7.74 14.38 -2.92
CA ILE A 40 7.02 14.05 -4.17
C ILE A 40 7.46 12.68 -4.71
N SER A 41 8.76 12.41 -4.76
CA SER A 41 9.25 11.12 -5.24
C SER A 41 8.90 9.98 -4.29
N ALA A 42 8.96 10.22 -2.97
CA ALA A 42 8.58 9.24 -1.96
C ALA A 42 7.12 8.78 -2.10
N ILE A 43 6.19 9.73 -2.29
CA ILE A 43 4.75 9.45 -2.48
C ILE A 43 4.52 8.67 -3.79
N ILE A 44 5.15 9.11 -4.89
CA ILE A 44 4.97 8.45 -6.19
C ILE A 44 5.46 6.99 -6.13
N THR A 45 6.66 6.76 -5.59
CA THR A 45 7.23 5.42 -5.48
C THR A 45 6.39 4.51 -4.59
N SER A 46 5.86 5.02 -3.48
CA SER A 46 5.04 4.21 -2.58
C SER A 46 3.69 3.85 -3.21
N LEU A 47 3.07 4.76 -3.96
CA LEU A 47 1.88 4.49 -4.76
C LEU A 47 2.11 3.37 -5.78
N PHE A 48 3.20 3.43 -6.55
CA PHE A 48 3.53 2.38 -7.51
C PHE A 48 3.76 1.02 -6.83
N PHE A 49 4.42 1.01 -5.68
CA PHE A 49 4.62 -0.20 -4.89
C PHE A 49 3.30 -0.79 -4.38
N THR A 50 2.40 0.04 -3.84
CA THR A 50 1.08 -0.38 -3.38
C THR A 50 0.22 -0.93 -4.52
N VAL A 51 0.27 -0.32 -5.71
CA VAL A 51 -0.41 -0.84 -6.90
C VAL A 51 0.13 -2.21 -7.29
N GLY A 52 1.47 -2.37 -7.36
CA GLY A 52 2.09 -3.64 -7.70
C GLY A 52 1.76 -4.78 -6.72
N THR A 53 1.82 -4.50 -5.42
CA THR A 53 1.47 -5.47 -4.37
C THR A 53 -0.03 -5.82 -4.39
N SER A 54 -0.91 -4.86 -4.68
CA SER A 54 -2.34 -5.10 -4.85
C SER A 54 -2.65 -6.01 -6.04
N PHE A 55 -1.99 -5.79 -7.18
CA PHE A 55 -2.11 -6.70 -8.33
C PHE A 55 -1.64 -8.12 -7.99
N SER A 56 -0.53 -8.26 -7.25
CA SER A 56 -0.06 -9.56 -6.78
C SER A 56 -1.08 -10.27 -5.87
N GLY A 57 -1.69 -9.53 -4.94
CA GLY A 57 -2.74 -10.04 -4.06
C GLY A 57 -3.99 -10.50 -4.83
N ILE A 58 -4.47 -9.68 -5.77
CA ILE A 58 -5.61 -10.04 -6.64
C ILE A 58 -5.26 -11.30 -7.45
N PHE A 59 -4.08 -11.35 -8.05
CA PHE A 59 -3.64 -12.50 -8.85
C PHE A 59 -3.60 -13.79 -8.03
N ALA A 60 -3.09 -13.73 -6.79
CA ALA A 60 -3.13 -14.86 -5.88
C ALA A 60 -4.58 -15.32 -5.60
N HIS A 61 -5.49 -14.39 -5.31
CA HIS A 61 -6.91 -14.71 -5.10
C HIS A 61 -7.63 -15.24 -6.36
N ILE A 62 -7.24 -14.80 -7.56
CA ILE A 62 -7.77 -15.33 -8.83
C ILE A 62 -7.44 -16.82 -8.94
N ARG A 63 -6.20 -17.20 -8.59
CA ARG A 63 -5.75 -18.61 -8.61
C ARG A 63 -6.55 -19.49 -7.66
N LEU A 64 -6.98 -18.94 -6.52
CA LEU A 64 -7.82 -19.60 -5.53
C LEU A 64 -9.31 -19.67 -5.93
N LYS A 65 -9.71 -19.09 -7.08
CA LYS A 65 -11.10 -19.00 -7.59
C LYS A 65 -12.13 -18.42 -6.60
N ASN A 66 -11.68 -17.71 -5.57
CA ASN A 66 -12.53 -17.25 -4.47
C ASN A 66 -12.68 -15.72 -4.45
N ILE A 67 -13.07 -15.14 -5.59
CA ILE A 67 -13.20 -13.68 -5.73
C ILE A 67 -14.67 -13.27 -5.72
N VAL A 68 -15.04 -12.47 -4.73
CA VAL A 68 -16.36 -11.85 -4.64
C VAL A 68 -16.32 -10.48 -5.33
N TRP A 69 -16.40 -10.48 -6.66
CA TRP A 69 -16.30 -9.28 -7.51
C TRP A 69 -17.25 -8.16 -7.10
N ARG A 70 -18.48 -8.50 -6.70
CA ARG A 70 -19.49 -7.54 -6.26
C ARG A 70 -19.00 -6.70 -5.07
N GLN A 71 -18.43 -7.33 -4.06
CA GLN A 71 -17.91 -6.61 -2.88
C GLN A 71 -16.64 -5.83 -3.23
N GLY A 72 -15.76 -6.40 -4.05
CA GLY A 72 -14.55 -5.70 -4.51
C GLY A 72 -14.86 -4.40 -5.25
N ILE A 73 -15.85 -4.39 -6.15
CA ILE A 73 -16.26 -3.20 -6.90
C ILE A 73 -16.91 -2.16 -6.00
N ILE A 74 -17.80 -2.58 -5.08
CA ILE A 74 -18.46 -1.66 -4.13
C ILE A 74 -17.41 -0.95 -3.27
N LEU A 75 -16.45 -1.71 -2.72
CA LEU A 75 -15.35 -1.16 -1.93
C LEU A 75 -14.48 -0.22 -2.76
N GLY A 76 -14.12 -0.60 -3.99
CA GLY A 76 -13.33 0.22 -4.89
C GLY A 76 -13.97 1.57 -5.20
N ILE A 77 -15.26 1.58 -5.59
CA ILE A 77 -15.99 2.82 -5.90
C ILE A 77 -16.12 3.69 -4.65
N SER A 78 -16.46 3.11 -3.49
CA SER A 78 -16.59 3.85 -2.24
C SER A 78 -15.26 4.48 -1.77
N GLY A 79 -14.14 3.81 -2.01
CA GLY A 79 -12.80 4.32 -1.70
C GLY A 79 -12.38 5.49 -2.59
N ILE A 80 -12.68 5.40 -3.89
CA ILE A 80 -12.44 6.51 -4.84
C ILE A 80 -13.28 7.73 -4.45
N ALA A 81 -14.58 7.53 -4.18
CA ALA A 81 -15.47 8.61 -3.76
C ALA A 81 -14.99 9.28 -2.46
N SER A 82 -14.54 8.49 -1.48
CA SER A 82 -14.03 9.01 -0.21
C SER A 82 -12.75 9.84 -0.40
N THR A 83 -11.81 9.35 -1.21
CA THR A 83 -10.54 10.06 -1.49
C THR A 83 -10.78 11.40 -2.19
N LEU A 84 -11.75 11.47 -3.11
CA LEU A 84 -12.12 12.71 -3.79
C LEU A 84 -12.86 13.69 -2.88
N ALA A 85 -13.65 13.20 -1.92
CA ALA A 85 -14.36 14.03 -0.95
C ALA A 85 -13.43 14.61 0.14
N ALA A 86 -12.34 13.92 0.50
CA ALA A 86 -11.38 14.36 1.51
C ALA A 86 -10.80 15.77 1.28
N PRO A 87 -10.29 16.14 0.08
CA PRO A 87 -9.78 17.49 -0.17
C PRO A 87 -10.86 18.56 -0.17
N ILE A 88 -12.11 18.21 -0.50
CA ILE A 88 -13.24 19.16 -0.47
C ILE A 88 -13.47 19.65 0.98
N ARG A 89 -13.36 18.75 1.96
CA ARG A 89 -13.49 19.12 3.39
C ARG A 89 -12.37 20.06 3.85
N PHE A 90 -11.17 19.96 3.30
CA PHE A 90 -10.04 20.84 3.61
C PHE A 90 -10.14 22.24 3.00
N LEU A 91 -10.87 22.40 1.89
CA LEU A 91 -11.07 23.70 1.23
C LEU A 91 -12.16 24.56 1.88
N TYR A 92 -13.08 23.94 2.63
CA TYR A 92 -14.20 24.61 3.29
C TYR A 92 -14.10 24.56 4.84
N GLY A 93 -12.93 24.21 5.38
CA GLY A 93 -12.66 24.06 6.82
C GLY A 93 -11.69 25.11 7.34
#